data_AF-A0A6B2DEQ2-F1
#
_entry.id   AF-A0A6B2DEQ2-F1
#
_cell.length_a   1.000
_cell.length_b   1.000
_cell.length_c   1.000
_cell.angle_alpha   90.00
_cell.angle_beta   90.00
_cell.angle_gamma   90.00
#
_symmetry.space_group_name_H-M   'P 1'
#
loop_
_entity.id
_entity.type
_entity.pdbx_description
1 polymer ?
#
loop_
_entity_poly.entity_id
_entity_poly.type
_entity_poly.pdbx_seq_one_letter_code
_entity_poly.pdbx_strand_id
1 'polypeptide(L)'
;LSLEKAETPVQKLLARGLLLRRDDQTVELPRELGIAVRGGAFAPGTLTEPGLPVHPHQPSTVDQAAAGEAMEFLRHTESLLRAWSAAPPPVLKSGGLGVRELKKLAKDLEIDEVQATLLAELAVGAGLVADSETTAPEWVPTTLTDSWLASPTAQRWMTLAQAWLELPRLPGLAGGRDAKDKPVAPLSEELRR
;
A
#
# COMPACT_ATOMS: atom_id res chain seq x y z
N LEU A 1 -0.34 -41.86 28.95
CA LEU A 1 0.26 -43.16 28.56
C LEU A 1 1.76 -42.96 28.50
N SER A 2 2.58 -43.71 29.24
CA SER A 2 4.04 -43.58 29.13
C SER A 2 4.54 -44.29 27.87
N LEU A 3 5.61 -43.77 27.26
CA LEU A 3 6.12 -44.28 25.98
C LEU A 3 6.56 -45.75 26.06
N GLU A 4 7.09 -46.17 27.20
CA GLU A 4 7.52 -47.54 27.49
C GLU A 4 6.38 -48.56 27.47
N LYS A 5 5.14 -48.11 27.67
CA LYS A 5 3.92 -48.94 27.69
C LYS A 5 3.12 -48.84 26.39
N ALA A 6 3.67 -48.18 25.36
CA ALA A 6 3.00 -47.93 24.10
C ALA A 6 3.38 -48.98 23.06
N GLU A 7 2.46 -49.90 22.75
CA GLU A 7 2.68 -51.01 21.83
C GLU A 7 2.26 -50.65 20.41
N THR A 8 1.14 -49.94 20.26
CA THR A 8 0.58 -49.56 18.95
C THR A 8 1.10 -48.20 18.45
N PRO A 9 1.08 -47.93 17.12
CA PRO A 9 1.45 -46.63 16.57
C PRO A 9 0.66 -45.46 17.18
N VAL A 10 -0.65 -45.64 17.39
CA VAL A 10 -1.52 -44.61 18.00
C VAL A 10 -1.11 -44.34 19.45
N GLN A 11 -0.84 -45.38 20.23
CA GLN A 11 -0.35 -45.26 21.61
C GLN A 11 0.99 -44.52 21.68
N LYS A 12 1.90 -44.78 20.73
CA LYS A 12 3.22 -44.15 20.63
C LYS A 12 3.14 -42.66 20.26
N LEU A 13 2.15 -42.27 19.46
CA LEU A 13 1.89 -40.87 19.10
C LEU A 13 1.20 -40.10 20.24
N LEU A 14 0.24 -40.73 20.93
CA LEU A 14 -0.37 -40.18 22.15
C LEU A 14 0.66 -39.97 23.26
N ALA A 15 1.56 -40.94 23.48
CA ALA A 15 2.62 -40.85 24.49
C ALA A 15 3.63 -39.73 24.20
N ARG A 16 3.78 -39.31 22.94
CA ARG A 16 4.64 -38.20 22.51
C ARG A 16 3.91 -36.85 22.40
N GLY A 17 2.62 -36.80 22.73
CA GLY A 17 1.80 -35.58 22.58
C GLY A 17 1.53 -35.18 21.13
N LEU A 18 1.74 -36.09 20.17
CA LEU A 18 1.53 -35.82 18.74
C LEU A 18 0.08 -36.08 18.29
N LEU A 19 -0.67 -36.83 19.08
CA LEU A 19 -2.13 -36.96 18.97
C LEU A 19 -2.75 -36.59 20.33
N LEU A 20 -3.97 -36.10 20.28
CA LEU A 20 -4.80 -35.81 21.44
C LEU A 20 -5.97 -36.79 21.48
N ARG A 21 -6.34 -37.27 22.67
CA ARG A 21 -7.52 -38.14 22.81
C ARG A 21 -8.78 -37.28 22.84
N ARG A 22 -9.76 -37.58 21.98
CA ARG A 22 -11.09 -36.93 22.02
C ARG A 22 -12.09 -37.75 22.80
N ASP A 23 -12.11 -39.06 22.58
CA ASP A 23 -12.96 -40.00 23.29
C ASP A 23 -12.32 -41.41 23.31
N ASP A 24 -13.08 -42.43 23.69
CA ASP A 24 -12.58 -43.78 23.84
C ASP A 24 -12.14 -44.44 22.52
N GLN A 25 -12.70 -44.00 21.38
CA GLN A 25 -12.45 -44.56 20.05
C GLN A 25 -11.76 -43.55 19.10
N THR A 26 -11.71 -42.27 19.45
CA THR A 26 -11.28 -41.19 18.56
C THR A 26 -10.09 -40.42 19.12
N VAL A 27 -9.13 -40.16 18.25
CA VAL A 27 -7.98 -39.29 18.48
C VAL A 27 -7.96 -38.18 17.43
N GLU A 28 -7.37 -37.04 17.80
CA GLU A 28 -7.22 -35.88 16.95
C GLU A 28 -5.76 -35.54 16.73
N LEU A 29 -5.45 -35.10 15.52
CA LEU A 29 -4.16 -34.53 15.16
C LEU A 29 -4.23 -33.00 15.33
N PRO A 30 -3.44 -32.39 16.22
CA PRO A 30 -3.32 -30.94 16.33
C PRO A 30 -3.02 -30.29 14.97
N ARG A 31 -3.62 -29.13 14.72
CA ARG A 31 -3.60 -28.45 13.41
C ARG A 31 -2.18 -28.19 12.92
N GLU A 32 -1.29 -27.77 13.82
CA GLU A 32 0.11 -27.43 13.56
C GLU A 32 0.87 -28.65 13.04
N LEU A 33 0.64 -29.81 13.66
CA LEU A 33 1.24 -31.08 13.24
C LEU A 33 0.64 -31.56 11.91
N GLY A 34 -0.67 -31.39 11.72
CA GLY A 34 -1.32 -31.68 10.44
C GLY A 34 -0.75 -30.84 9.28
N ILE A 35 -0.44 -29.57 9.53
CA ILE A 35 0.23 -28.69 8.54
C ILE A 35 1.68 -29.11 8.31
N ALA A 36 2.43 -29.43 9.37
CA ALA A 36 3.82 -29.87 9.27
C ALA A 36 3.96 -31.16 8.45
N VAL A 37 3.10 -32.16 8.70
CA VAL A 37 3.07 -33.43 7.93
C VAL A 37 2.68 -33.20 6.47
N ARG A 38 1.94 -32.11 6.18
CA ARG A 38 1.59 -31.66 4.82
C ARG A 38 2.64 -30.74 4.19
N GLY A 39 3.85 -30.64 4.76
CA GLY A 39 4.92 -29.82 4.23
C GLY A 39 4.68 -28.31 4.37
N GLY A 40 3.93 -27.89 5.39
CA GLY A 40 3.57 -26.48 5.60
C GLY A 40 2.30 -26.03 4.88
N ALA A 41 1.70 -26.90 4.05
CA ALA A 41 0.50 -26.56 3.29
C ALA A 41 -0.79 -26.91 4.07
N PHE A 42 -1.73 -25.95 4.05
CA PHE A 42 -3.06 -26.15 4.61
C PHE A 42 -3.87 -27.18 3.80
N ALA A 43 -3.73 -27.14 2.47
CA ALA A 43 -4.36 -28.09 1.55
C ALA A 43 -3.44 -28.31 0.32
N PRO A 44 -2.45 -29.22 0.43
CA PRO A 44 -1.52 -29.54 -0.65
C PRO A 44 -2.29 -29.99 -1.90
N GLY A 45 -1.99 -29.39 -3.04
CA GLY A 45 -2.58 -29.78 -4.33
C GLY A 45 -4.02 -29.31 -4.57
N THR A 46 -4.65 -28.60 -3.64
CA THR A 46 -6.02 -28.05 -3.86
C THR A 46 -6.03 -26.57 -4.23
N LEU A 47 -4.91 -25.87 -4.00
CA LEU A 47 -4.74 -24.47 -4.37
C LEU A 47 -3.71 -24.39 -5.48
N THR A 48 -4.14 -23.95 -6.65
CA THR A 48 -3.26 -23.56 -7.75
C THR A 48 -3.24 -22.04 -7.76
N GLU A 49 -2.06 -21.44 -7.87
CA GLU A 49 -1.97 -19.99 -8.08
C GLU A 49 -2.80 -19.66 -9.33
N PRO A 50 -3.77 -18.73 -9.24
CA PRO A 50 -4.55 -18.36 -10.40
C PRO A 50 -3.59 -17.81 -11.46
N GLY A 51 -3.63 -18.39 -12.67
CA GLY A 51 -2.85 -17.88 -13.78
C GLY A 51 -3.19 -16.41 -13.99
N LEU A 52 -2.19 -15.53 -13.91
CA LEU A 52 -2.39 -14.12 -14.19
C LEU A 52 -2.63 -13.94 -15.69
N PRO A 53 -3.70 -13.24 -16.11
CA PRO A 53 -3.88 -12.89 -17.51
C PRO A 53 -2.77 -11.91 -17.90
N VAL A 54 -1.76 -12.39 -18.64
CA VAL A 54 -0.65 -11.58 -19.10
C VAL A 54 -0.78 -11.27 -20.58
N HIS A 55 -0.46 -10.03 -20.95
CA HIS A 55 -0.32 -9.60 -22.34
C HIS A 55 1.17 -9.34 -22.59
N PRO A 56 1.87 -10.18 -23.36
CA PRO A 56 3.30 -10.00 -23.59
C PRO A 56 3.54 -8.77 -24.47
N HIS A 57 4.39 -7.86 -23.99
CA HIS A 57 4.87 -6.70 -24.73
C HIS A 57 6.38 -6.81 -24.93
N GLN A 58 6.91 -6.21 -26.01
CA GLN A 58 8.35 -6.12 -26.19
C GLN A 58 8.95 -5.23 -25.10
N PRO A 59 10.10 -5.61 -24.49
CA PRO A 59 10.73 -4.81 -23.45
C PRO A 59 10.97 -3.34 -23.86
N SER A 60 11.42 -3.12 -25.09
CA SER A 60 11.65 -1.77 -25.63
C SER A 60 10.39 -0.90 -25.67
N THR A 61 9.23 -1.49 -25.94
CA THR A 61 7.94 -0.77 -25.92
C THR A 61 7.55 -0.39 -24.50
N VAL A 62 7.75 -1.31 -23.54
CA VAL A 62 7.49 -1.04 -22.12
C VAL A 62 8.40 0.09 -21.62
N ASP A 63 9.69 0.03 -21.94
CA ASP A 63 10.68 1.03 -21.51
C ASP A 63 10.35 2.42 -22.05
N GLN A 64 9.99 2.52 -23.34
CA GLN A 64 9.62 3.81 -23.96
C GLN A 64 8.34 4.40 -23.36
N ALA A 65 7.31 3.57 -23.16
CA ALA A 65 6.06 4.01 -22.55
C ALA A 65 6.27 4.44 -21.09
N ALA A 66 7.00 3.64 -20.30
CA ALA A 66 7.30 3.94 -18.90
C ALA A 66 8.13 5.22 -18.76
N ALA A 67 9.10 5.45 -19.66
CA ALA A 67 9.86 6.70 -19.66
C ALA A 67 8.97 7.93 -19.95
N GLY A 68 8.03 7.81 -20.90
CA GLY A 68 7.05 8.86 -21.20
C GLY A 68 6.17 9.18 -19.99
N GLU A 69 5.58 8.16 -19.37
CA GLU A 69 4.73 8.33 -18.19
C GLU A 69 5.51 8.89 -16.99
N ALA A 70 6.76 8.47 -16.79
CA ALA A 70 7.61 9.01 -15.73
C ALA A 70 7.88 10.51 -15.94
N MET A 71 8.18 10.94 -17.18
CA MET A 71 8.38 12.36 -17.49
C MET A 71 7.11 13.17 -17.26
N GLU A 72 5.96 12.63 -17.63
CA GLU A 72 4.66 13.27 -17.44
C GLU A 72 4.30 13.39 -15.95
N PHE A 73 4.54 12.33 -15.18
CA PHE A 73 4.33 12.33 -13.74
C PHE A 73 5.19 13.38 -13.03
N LEU A 74 6.45 13.56 -13.47
CA LEU A 74 7.32 14.61 -12.97
C LEU A 74 6.78 16.01 -13.30
N ARG A 75 6.27 16.22 -14.51
CA ARG A 75 5.66 17.50 -14.92
C ARG A 75 4.42 17.82 -14.08
N HIS A 76 3.57 16.84 -13.81
CA HIS A 76 2.41 17.00 -12.93
C HIS A 76 2.83 17.28 -11.48
N THR A 77 3.85 16.59 -10.97
CA THR A 77 4.36 16.83 -9.61
C THR A 77 4.90 18.26 -9.47
N GLU A 78 5.69 18.74 -10.44
CA GLU A 78 6.16 20.12 -10.45
C GLU A 78 4.99 21.12 -10.51
N SER A 79 3.96 20.84 -11.33
CA SER A 79 2.77 21.69 -11.44
C SER A 79 1.98 21.75 -10.13
N LEU A 80 1.83 20.62 -9.44
CA LEU A 80 1.23 20.55 -8.10
C LEU A 80 2.01 21.41 -7.10
N LEU A 81 3.34 21.25 -7.05
CA LEU A 81 4.20 22.00 -6.12
C LEU A 81 4.11 23.51 -6.36
N ARG A 82 4.08 23.93 -7.62
CA ARG A 82 3.89 25.34 -7.99
C ARG A 82 2.49 25.86 -7.61
N ALA A 83 1.45 25.07 -7.87
CA ALA A 83 0.07 25.43 -7.52
C ALA A 83 -0.10 25.59 -6.00
N TRP A 84 0.44 24.65 -5.22
CA TRP A 84 0.35 24.69 -3.76
C TRP A 84 1.30 25.72 -3.14
N SER A 85 2.41 26.08 -3.81
CA SER A 85 3.21 27.23 -3.40
C SER A 85 2.44 28.55 -3.55
N ALA A 86 1.68 28.70 -4.65
CA ALA A 86 0.93 29.93 -4.93
C ALA A 86 -0.37 30.05 -4.12
N ALA A 87 -1.06 28.93 -3.90
CA ALA A 87 -2.31 28.85 -3.17
C ALA A 87 -2.41 27.51 -2.42
N PRO A 88 -1.77 27.41 -1.23
CA PRO A 88 -1.84 26.21 -0.40
C PRO A 88 -3.29 25.79 -0.10
N PRO A 89 -3.68 24.53 -0.30
CA PRO A 89 -5.00 24.09 0.12
C PRO A 89 -5.02 23.85 1.63
N PRO A 90 -6.13 24.20 2.32
CA PRO A 90 -6.26 23.96 3.76
C PRO A 90 -6.30 22.47 4.09
N VAL A 91 -5.73 22.11 5.24
CA VAL A 91 -5.88 20.77 5.84
C VAL A 91 -7.25 20.67 6.50
N LEU A 92 -7.97 19.57 6.26
CA LEU A 92 -9.26 19.34 6.91
C LEU A 92 -9.10 19.20 8.44
N LYS A 93 -10.15 19.53 9.20
CA LYS A 93 -10.17 19.32 10.66
C LYS A 93 -9.94 17.86 11.07
N SER A 94 -10.36 16.91 10.23
CA SER A 94 -10.14 15.48 10.39
C SER A 94 -8.77 15.01 9.89
N GLY A 95 -7.93 15.92 9.42
CA GLY A 95 -6.76 15.61 8.60
C GLY A 95 -7.12 15.35 7.14
N GLY A 96 -6.15 15.55 6.26
CA GLY A 96 -6.27 15.27 4.84
C GLY A 96 -6.65 16.46 3.94
N LEU A 97 -6.85 16.17 2.66
CA LEU A 97 -7.21 17.11 1.60
C LEU A 97 -8.71 17.06 1.32
N GLY A 98 -9.36 18.23 1.27
CA GLY A 98 -10.78 18.34 0.96
C GLY A 98 -11.12 17.93 -0.48
N VAL A 99 -12.31 17.35 -0.69
CA VAL A 99 -12.82 16.94 -2.02
C VAL A 99 -12.85 18.11 -3.00
N ARG A 100 -13.21 19.31 -2.55
CA ARG A 100 -13.20 20.52 -3.39
C ARG A 100 -11.80 20.85 -3.88
N GLU A 101 -10.82 20.73 -3.01
CA GLU A 101 -9.42 21.08 -3.30
C GLU A 101 -8.76 20.00 -4.16
N LEU A 102 -9.13 18.73 -3.96
CA LEU A 102 -8.77 17.63 -4.87
C LEU A 102 -9.33 17.87 -6.28
N LYS A 103 -10.62 18.23 -6.41
CA LYS A 103 -11.24 18.54 -7.71
C LYS A 103 -10.60 19.74 -8.39
N LYS A 104 -10.26 20.76 -7.61
CA LYS A 104 -9.52 21.92 -8.13
C LYS A 104 -8.15 21.49 -8.64
N LEU A 105 -7.38 20.73 -7.86
CA LEU A 105 -6.07 20.22 -8.27
C LEU A 105 -6.16 19.37 -9.54
N ALA A 106 -7.11 18.43 -9.61
CA ALA A 106 -7.34 17.59 -10.78
C ALA A 106 -7.64 18.43 -12.03
N LYS A 107 -8.50 19.46 -11.89
CA LYS A 107 -8.81 20.39 -12.96
C LYS A 107 -7.59 21.23 -13.37
N ASP A 108 -6.85 21.78 -12.42
CA ASP A 108 -5.70 22.65 -12.68
C ASP A 108 -4.56 21.89 -13.38
N LEU A 109 -4.45 20.58 -13.14
CA LEU A 109 -3.46 19.69 -13.77
C LEU A 109 -4.01 18.95 -15.00
N GLU A 110 -5.30 19.09 -15.33
CA GLU A 110 -5.99 18.38 -16.41
C GLU A 110 -5.91 16.85 -16.31
N ILE A 111 -6.01 16.33 -15.09
CA ILE A 111 -5.97 14.89 -14.76
C ILE A 111 -7.22 14.45 -14.00
N ASP A 112 -7.40 13.14 -13.82
CA ASP A 112 -8.48 12.62 -12.98
C ASP A 112 -8.18 12.71 -11.47
N GLU A 113 -9.21 12.52 -10.64
CA GLU A 113 -9.10 12.61 -9.18
C GLU A 113 -8.23 11.49 -8.58
N VAL A 114 -8.09 10.34 -9.26
CA VAL A 114 -7.26 9.21 -8.80
C VAL A 114 -5.78 9.55 -8.98
N GLN A 115 -5.41 10.08 -10.14
CA GLN A 115 -4.08 10.58 -10.42
C GLN A 115 -3.72 11.76 -9.52
N ALA A 116 -4.63 12.72 -9.32
CA ALA A 116 -4.43 13.86 -8.42
C ALA A 116 -4.22 13.41 -6.97
N THR A 117 -4.97 12.39 -6.52
CA THR A 117 -4.78 11.75 -5.22
C THR A 117 -3.39 11.16 -5.12
N LEU A 118 -2.98 10.32 -6.08
CA LEU A 118 -1.66 9.68 -6.06
C LEU A 118 -0.52 10.72 -6.05
N LEU A 119 -0.65 11.79 -6.82
CA LEU A 119 0.33 12.89 -6.84
C LEU A 119 0.45 13.58 -5.48
N ALA A 120 -0.67 13.95 -4.87
CA ALA A 120 -0.67 14.58 -3.54
C ALA A 120 -0.03 13.65 -2.49
N GLU A 121 -0.40 12.38 -2.53
CA GLU A 121 0.11 11.33 -1.63
C GLU A 121 1.61 11.12 -1.76
N LEU A 122 2.13 11.06 -2.99
CA LEU A 122 3.56 10.93 -3.23
C LEU A 122 4.33 12.21 -2.94
N ALA A 123 3.75 13.39 -3.18
CA ALA A 123 4.39 14.66 -2.81
C ALA A 123 4.60 14.75 -1.29
N VAL A 124 3.61 14.33 -0.49
CA VAL A 124 3.75 14.25 0.97
C VAL A 124 4.65 13.10 1.38
N GLY A 125 4.49 11.91 0.79
CA GLY A 125 5.33 10.74 1.08
C GLY A 125 6.81 10.94 0.77
N ALA A 126 7.14 11.74 -0.24
CA ALA A 126 8.50 12.13 -0.58
C ALA A 126 9.03 13.30 0.28
N GLY A 127 8.23 13.84 1.20
CA GLY A 127 8.57 14.99 2.01
C GLY A 127 8.66 16.31 1.23
N LEU A 128 8.18 16.35 -0.02
CA LEU A 128 8.15 17.56 -0.84
C LEU A 128 7.03 18.51 -0.42
N VAL A 129 5.98 17.99 0.23
CA VAL A 129 4.91 18.77 0.84
C VAL A 129 4.71 18.32 2.28
N ALA A 130 4.37 19.25 3.16
CA ALA A 130 3.99 18.98 4.54
C ALA A 130 2.80 19.83 4.98
N ASP A 131 2.20 19.47 6.11
CA ASP A 131 1.31 20.35 6.87
C ASP A 131 2.13 21.53 7.41
N SER A 132 1.62 22.76 7.28
CA SER A 132 2.25 23.96 7.80
C SER A 132 2.30 24.03 9.33
N GLU A 133 1.57 23.15 10.03
CA GLU A 133 1.49 23.04 11.50
C GLU A 133 1.09 24.35 12.21
N THR A 134 0.40 25.24 11.49
CA THR A 134 -0.11 26.50 12.03
C THR A 134 -1.52 26.34 12.64
N THR A 135 -2.07 27.39 13.23
CA THR A 135 -3.45 27.41 13.76
C THR A 135 -4.51 27.15 12.66
N ALA A 136 -4.19 27.48 11.41
CA ALA A 136 -5.00 27.19 10.24
C ALA A 136 -4.13 26.41 9.25
N PRO A 137 -3.95 25.10 9.46
CA PRO A 137 -2.98 24.30 8.73
C PRO A 137 -3.30 24.23 7.23
N GLU A 138 -2.26 24.25 6.42
CA GLU A 138 -2.31 24.18 4.95
C GLU A 138 -1.25 23.21 4.44
N TRP A 139 -1.49 22.58 3.29
CA TRP A 139 -0.50 21.75 2.61
C TRP A 139 0.46 22.63 1.83
N VAL A 140 1.72 22.71 2.28
CA VAL A 140 2.73 23.62 1.75
C VAL A 140 3.97 22.88 1.24
N PRO A 141 4.58 23.31 0.12
CA PRO A 141 5.88 22.78 -0.28
C PRO A 141 6.95 22.97 0.80
N THR A 142 7.85 22.00 0.94
CA THR A 142 8.94 22.05 1.93
C THR A 142 10.22 22.61 1.32
N THR A 143 11.25 22.78 2.14
CA THR A 143 12.60 23.15 1.65
C THR A 143 13.22 22.11 0.73
N LEU A 144 12.74 20.85 0.75
CA LEU A 144 13.21 19.80 -0.15
C LEU A 144 12.72 20.04 -1.59
N THR A 145 11.63 20.77 -1.78
CA THR A 145 11.08 21.09 -3.10
C THR A 145 12.09 21.78 -4.00
N ASP A 146 12.82 22.79 -3.51
CA ASP A 146 13.79 23.52 -4.33
C ASP A 146 14.95 22.64 -4.78
N SER A 147 15.44 21.79 -3.87
CA SER A 147 16.52 20.85 -4.19
C SER A 147 16.07 19.79 -5.20
N TRP A 148 14.83 19.31 -5.06
CA TRP A 148 14.23 18.39 -6.02
C TRP A 148 14.03 19.06 -7.39
N LEU A 149 13.50 20.28 -7.45
CA LEU A 149 13.33 21.07 -8.69
C LEU A 149 14.66 21.47 -9.35
N ALA A 150 15.77 21.50 -8.62
CA ALA A 150 17.10 21.72 -9.18
C ALA A 150 17.78 20.42 -9.65
N SER A 151 17.27 19.26 -9.24
CA SER A 151 17.90 17.97 -9.51
C SER A 151 17.71 17.49 -10.96
N PRO A 152 18.60 16.64 -11.49
CA PRO A 152 18.40 15.97 -12.78
C PRO A 152 17.13 15.09 -12.78
N THR A 153 16.50 14.91 -13.95
CA THR A 153 15.26 14.15 -14.12
C THR A 153 15.30 12.76 -13.49
N ALA A 154 16.39 12.02 -13.67
CA ALA A 154 16.56 10.68 -13.09
C ALA A 154 16.50 10.69 -11.56
N GLN A 155 17.08 11.70 -10.92
CA GLN A 155 17.07 11.84 -9.46
C GLN A 155 15.67 12.25 -8.96
N ARG A 156 14.99 13.14 -9.69
CA ARG A 156 13.61 13.51 -9.38
C ARG A 156 12.68 12.30 -9.43
N TRP A 157 12.82 11.49 -10.48
CA TRP A 157 12.07 10.25 -10.64
C TRP A 157 12.37 9.26 -9.51
N MET A 158 13.65 9.01 -9.22
CA MET A 158 14.06 8.11 -8.15
C MET A 158 13.42 8.48 -6.79
N THR A 159 13.38 9.77 -6.48
CA THR A 159 12.77 10.28 -5.24
C THR A 159 11.29 9.89 -5.14
N LEU A 160 10.51 10.09 -6.21
CA LEU A 160 9.08 9.75 -6.22
C LEU A 160 8.83 8.24 -6.28
N ALA A 161 9.63 7.50 -7.05
CA ALA A 161 9.53 6.05 -7.17
C ALA A 161 9.83 5.37 -5.82
N GLN A 162 10.86 5.83 -5.11
CA GLN A 162 11.17 5.33 -3.77
C GLN A 162 10.07 5.66 -2.78
N ALA A 163 9.57 6.90 -2.79
CA ALA A 163 8.44 7.31 -1.95
C ALA A 163 7.19 6.46 -2.20
N TRP A 164 6.95 6.04 -3.44
CA TRP A 164 5.83 5.15 -3.79
C TRP A 164 6.00 3.73 -3.25
N LEU A 165 7.19 3.15 -3.39
CA LEU A 165 7.50 1.81 -2.89
C LEU A 165 7.42 1.73 -1.36
N GLU A 166 7.86 2.78 -0.69
CA GLU A 166 7.91 2.86 0.77
C GLU A 166 6.64 3.47 1.39
N LEU A 167 5.66 3.87 0.56
CA LEU A 167 4.49 4.62 1.01
C LEU A 167 3.72 3.83 2.07
N PRO A 168 3.64 4.31 3.33
CA PRO A 168 2.95 3.60 4.42
C PRO A 168 1.43 3.81 4.34
N ARG A 169 0.91 4.10 3.15
CA ARG A 169 -0.47 4.53 2.92
C ARG A 169 -1.10 3.81 1.72
N LEU A 170 -2.41 3.91 1.59
CA LEU A 170 -3.21 3.26 0.55
C LEU A 170 -3.98 4.28 -0.30
N PRO A 171 -3.31 5.07 -1.18
CA PRO A 171 -3.95 6.09 -2.01
C PRO A 171 -5.17 5.59 -2.81
N GLY A 172 -5.14 4.34 -3.27
CA GLY A 172 -6.23 3.74 -4.05
C GLY A 172 -7.53 3.53 -3.27
N LEU A 173 -7.54 3.71 -1.96
CA LEU A 173 -8.76 3.68 -1.13
C LEU A 173 -9.36 5.07 -0.91
N ALA A 174 -8.65 6.15 -1.27
CA ALA A 174 -9.18 7.51 -1.16
C ALA A 174 -10.41 7.69 -2.06
N GLY A 175 -11.40 8.45 -1.60
CA GLY A 175 -12.70 8.59 -2.26
C GLY A 175 -13.64 7.41 -2.04
N GLY A 176 -13.16 6.29 -1.47
CA GLY A 176 -13.98 5.20 -0.97
C GLY A 176 -14.81 5.61 0.26
N ARG A 177 -15.57 4.66 0.80
CA ARG A 177 -16.40 4.85 2.00
C ARG A 177 -15.74 4.20 3.21
N ASP A 178 -15.68 4.93 4.33
CA ASP A 178 -15.24 4.41 5.62
C ASP A 178 -16.33 3.51 6.27
N ALA A 179 -16.04 2.98 7.45
CA ALA A 179 -17.00 2.16 8.23
C ALA A 179 -18.27 2.92 8.68
N LYS A 180 -18.28 4.24 8.56
CA LYS A 180 -19.40 5.15 8.88
C LYS A 180 -20.04 5.75 7.63
N ASP A 181 -19.77 5.19 6.45
CA ASP A 181 -20.24 5.63 5.12
C ASP A 181 -19.83 7.06 4.73
N LYS A 182 -18.71 7.55 5.27
CA LYS A 182 -18.12 8.86 4.91
C LYS A 182 -17.02 8.69 3.87
N PRO A 183 -16.83 9.66 2.97
CA PRO A 183 -15.75 9.63 2.01
C PRO A 183 -14.39 9.73 2.71
N VAL A 184 -13.48 8.81 2.39
CA VAL A 184 -12.11 8.81 2.91
C VAL A 184 -11.30 9.86 2.14
N ALA A 185 -10.82 10.89 2.85
CA ALA A 185 -10.05 11.98 2.23
C ALA A 185 -8.62 11.54 1.90
N PRO A 186 -8.03 11.98 0.76
CA PRO A 186 -6.59 11.88 0.54
C PRO A 186 -5.82 12.53 1.69
N LEU A 187 -4.60 12.09 1.96
CA LEU A 187 -3.72 12.59 3.04
C LEU A 187 -4.27 12.42 4.47
N SER A 188 -5.47 11.83 4.66
CA SER A 188 -6.03 11.55 6.00
C SER A 188 -5.40 10.33 6.69
N GLU A 189 -5.38 10.31 8.02
CA GLU A 189 -4.77 9.21 8.78
C GLU A 189 -5.42 7.83 8.50
N GLU A 190 -6.69 7.82 8.07
CA GLU A 190 -7.46 6.62 7.74
C GLU A 190 -6.85 5.78 6.59
N LEU A 191 -6.00 6.38 5.76
CA LEU A 191 -5.34 5.69 4.66
C LEU A 191 -3.99 5.06 5.06
N ARG A 192 -3.52 5.24 6.30
CA ARG A 192 -2.26 4.66 6.77
C ARG A 192 -2.43 3.15 7.04
N ARG A 193 -1.42 2.36 6.67
CA ARG A 193 -1.37 0.90 6.86
C ARG A 193 -1.07 0.50 8.30
#